data_AF-A0A973MB65-F1
#
_entry.id   AF-A0A973MB65-F1
#
_cell.length_a   1.000
_cell.length_b   1.000
_cell.length_c   1.000
_cell.angle_alpha   90.00
_cell.angle_beta   90.00
_cell.angle_gamma   90.00
#
_symmetry.space_group_name_H-M   'P 1'
#
loop_
_entity.id
_entity.type
_entity.pdbx_description
1 polymer ?
#
loop_
_entity_poly.entity_id
_entity_poly.type
_entity_poly.pdbx_seq_one_letter_code
_entity_poly.pdbx_strand_id
1 'polypeptide(L)' 'MNTIYPDSGLAAVIDFVREQNGLIDQAIREGRPLSGFDCAALSGAVSSLLDAIDARLPQNAGHAALKVAA' A
#
# COMPACT_ATOMS: atom_id res chain seq x y z
N MET A 1 -4.24 -18.21 -12.18
CA MET A 1 -4.60 -17.07 -11.30
C MET A 1 -3.71 -17.17 -10.07
N ASN A 2 -2.73 -16.28 -9.94
CA ASN A 2 -1.86 -16.27 -8.77
C ASN A 2 -2.52 -15.40 -7.70
N THR A 3 -3.35 -16.01 -6.86
CA THR A 3 -4.02 -15.32 -5.76
C THR A 3 -2.93 -14.94 -4.76
N ILE A 4 -2.46 -13.70 -4.80
CA ILE A 4 -1.59 -13.16 -3.76
C ILE A 4 -2.46 -13.09 -2.51
N TYR A 5 -2.38 -14.14 -1.67
CA TYR A 5 -2.95 -14.08 -0.33
C TYR A 5 -2.09 -13.07 0.45
N PRO A 6 -2.67 -11.94 0.88
CA PRO A 6 -1.93 -11.01 1.71
C PRO A 6 -1.61 -11.70 3.03
N ASP A 7 -0.33 -11.81 3.38
CA ASP A 7 0.07 -12.12 4.75
C ASP A 7 -0.65 -11.18 5.73
N SER A 8 -0.85 -11.62 6.97
CA SER A 8 -1.59 -10.87 8.01
C SER A 8 -1.17 -9.40 8.15
N GLY A 9 0.12 -9.10 7.95
CA GLY A 9 0.62 -7.72 7.92
C GLY A 9 0.19 -6.91 6.69
N LEU A 10 0.13 -7.50 5.50
CA LEU A 10 -0.38 -6.82 4.30
C LEU A 10 -1.90 -6.61 4.39
N ALA A 11 -2.62 -7.59 4.94
CA ALA A 11 -4.05 -7.47 5.17
C ALA A 11 -4.36 -6.31 6.11
N ALA A 12 -3.63 -6.19 7.23
CA ALA A 12 -3.80 -5.08 8.18
C ALA A 12 -3.55 -3.70 7.53
N VAL A 13 -2.53 -3.57 6.67
CA VAL A 13 -2.26 -2.32 5.96
C VAL A 13 -3.33 -2.02 4.91
N ILE A 14 -3.83 -3.04 4.20
CA ILE A 14 -4.95 -2.88 3.25
C ILE A 14 -6.22 -2.43 3.97
N ASP A 15 -6.55 -3.02 5.13
CA ASP A 15 -7.69 -2.60 5.95
C ASP A 15 -7.55 -1.15 6.41
N PHE A 16 -6.36 -0.76 6.86
CA PHE A 16 -6.08 0.62 7.25
C PHE A 16 -6.28 1.62 6.09
N VAL A 17 -5.76 1.30 4.89
CA VAL A 17 -5.99 2.14 3.69
C VAL A 17 -7.48 2.25 3.35
N ARG A 18 -8.23 1.15 3.44
CA ARG A 18 -9.67 1.13 3.19
C ARG A 18 -10.43 1.97 4.20
N GLU A 19 -10.06 1.93 5.47
CA GLU A 19 -10.66 2.74 6.53
C GLU A 19 -10.47 4.23 6.24
N GLN A 20 -9.24 4.67 5.98
CA GLN A 20 -8.94 6.08 5.73
C GLN A 20 -9.62 6.58 4.44
N ASN A 21 -9.62 5.76 3.38
CA ASN A 21 -10.34 6.10 2.16
C ASN A 21 -11.86 6.18 2.38
N GLY A 22 -12.42 5.29 3.19
CA GLY A 22 -13.84 5.28 3.53
C GLY A 22 -14.31 6.54 4.25
N LEU A 23 -13.48 7.07 5.16
CA LEU A 23 -13.75 8.33 5.86
C LEU A 23 -13.77 9.52 4.88
N ILE A 24 -12.84 9.54 3.92
CA ILE A 24 -12.77 10.58 2.88
C ILE A 24 -13.98 10.48 1.94
N ASP A 25 -14.31 9.27 1.46
CA ASP A 25 -15.49 9.03 0.62
C ASP A 25 -16.78 9.45 1.33
N GLN A 26 -16.90 9.17 2.63
CA GLN A 26 -18.04 9.61 3.42
C GLN A 26 -18.10 11.14 3.51
N ALA A 27 -16.98 11.80 3.80
CA ALA A 27 -16.93 13.25 3.87
C ALA A 27 -17.31 13.90 2.52
N ILE A 28 -16.83 13.36 1.40
CA ILE A 28 -17.20 13.81 0.05
C ILE A 28 -18.71 13.66 -0.18
N ARG A 29 -19.28 12.48 0.13
CA ARG A 29 -20.71 12.20 -0.05
C ARG A 29 -21.61 13.09 0.79
N GLU A 30 -21.18 13.40 2.01
CA GLU A 30 -21.94 14.24 2.95
C GLU A 30 -21.68 15.74 2.74
N GLY A 31 -20.84 16.12 1.77
CA GLY A 31 -20.48 17.51 1.53
C GLY A 31 -19.71 18.14 2.68
N ARG A 32 -19.04 17.32 3.51
CA ARG A 32 -18.23 17.78 4.64
C ARG A 32 -16.84 18.20 4.14
N PRO A 33 -16.25 19.24 4.74
CA PRO A 33 -14.89 19.63 4.40
C PRO A 33 -13.90 18.53 4.77
N LEU A 34 -12.99 18.21 3.84
CA LEU A 34 -11.84 17.36 4.09
C LEU A 34 -10.75 18.17 4.79
N SER A 35 -10.20 17.64 5.87
CA SER A 35 -9.06 18.24 6.54
C SER A 35 -7.76 17.83 5.83
N GLY A 36 -6.74 18.68 5.92
CA GLY A 36 -5.38 18.29 5.57
C GLY A 36 -4.89 17.09 6.38
N PHE A 37 -5.44 16.88 7.58
CA PHE A 37 -5.18 15.70 8.41
C PHE A 37 -5.70 14.41 7.75
N ASP A 38 -6.91 14.42 7.18
CA ASP A 38 -7.50 13.24 6.53
C ASP A 38 -6.68 12.82 5.30
N CYS A 39 -6.26 13.81 4.51
CA CYS A 39 -5.37 13.59 3.37
C CYS A 39 -3.99 13.08 3.79
N ALA A 40 -3.44 13.59 4.90
CA ALA A 40 -2.16 13.11 5.44
C ALA A 40 -2.26 11.67 5.96
N ALA A 41 -3.38 11.32 6.61
CA ALA A 41 -3.65 9.96 7.09
C ALA A 41 -3.75 8.96 5.93
N LEU A 42 -4.49 9.31 4.87
CA LEU A 42 -4.55 8.49 3.65
C LEU A 42 -3.18 8.38 2.97
N SER A 43 -2.45 9.49 2.85
CA SER A 43 -1.11 9.48 2.26
C SER A 43 -0.15 8.56 3.04
N GLY A 44 -0.19 8.60 4.37
CA GLY A 44 0.61 7.72 5.22
C GLY A 44 0.24 6.25 5.04
N ALA A 45 -1.07 5.95 5.01
CA ALA A 45 -1.57 4.60 4.78
C ALA A 45 -1.11 4.03 3.43
N VAL A 46 -1.18 4.84 2.37
CA VAL A 46 -0.72 4.46 1.02
C VAL A 46 0.79 4.24 0.99
N SER A 47 1.59 5.11 1.61
CA SER A 47 3.04 4.89 1.70
C SER A 47 3.38 3.58 2.41
N SER A 48 2.73 3.28 3.55
CA SER A 48 2.93 2.00 4.24
C SER A 48 2.51 0.80 3.40
N LEU A 49 1.49 0.94 2.56
CA LEU A 49 1.10 -0.11 1.61
C LEU A 49 2.17 -0.35 0.55
N LEU A 50 2.74 0.72 0.00
CA LEU A 50 3.83 0.63 -0.98
C LEU A 50 5.07 -0.03 -0.37
N ASP A 51 5.47 0.38 0.84
CA ASP A 51 6.59 -0.25 1.57
C ASP A 51 6.34 -1.74 1.82
N ALA A 52 5.10 -2.11 2.17
CA ALA A 52 4.69 -3.48 2.36
C ALA A 52 4.74 -4.30 1.05
N ILE A 53 4.39 -3.70 -0.09
CA ILE A 53 4.50 -4.33 -1.40
C ILE A 53 5.97 -4.49 -1.80
N ASP A 54 6.79 -3.45 -1.61
CA ASP A 54 8.22 -3.47 -1.94
C ASP A 54 8.98 -4.51 -1.13
N ALA A 55 8.66 -4.66 0.16
CA ALA A 55 9.21 -5.72 1.00
C ALA A 55 8.88 -7.15 0.52
N ARG A 56 7.82 -7.31 -0.28
CA ARG A 56 7.36 -8.60 -0.84
C ARG A 56 7.78 -8.81 -2.29
N LEU A 57 8.22 -7.76 -2.98
CA LEU A 57 8.80 -7.91 -4.31
C LEU A 57 10.12 -8.69 -4.17
N PRO A 58 10.30 -9.81 -4.89
CA PRO A 58 11.54 -10.56 -4.82
C PRO A 58 12.69 -9.66 -5.31
N GLN A 59 13.73 -9.49 -4.49
CA GLN A 59 14.94 -8.71 -4.85
C GLN A 59 15.79 -9.37 -5.97
N ASN A 60 15.23 -10.30 -6.73
CA ASN A 60 15.93 -11.16 -7.69
C ASN A 60 15.64 -10.80 -9.16
N ALA A 61 15.75 -9.52 -9.52
CA ALA A 61 15.87 -9.13 -10.93
C ALA A 61 17.22 -8.48 -11.28
N GLY A 62 18.15 -8.31 -10.31
CA GLY A 62 19.32 -7.45 -10.50
C GLY A 62 20.72 -8.02 -10.21
N HIS A 63 20.88 -9.24 -9.69
CA HIS A 63 22.22 -9.76 -9.34
C HIS A 63 22.56 -11.18 -9.84
N ALA A 64 21.67 -11.84 -10.60
CA ALA A 64 21.95 -13.16 -11.15
C ALA A 64 22.49 -13.17 -12.60
N ALA A 65 22.58 -12.01 -13.28
CA ALA A 65 22.91 -11.95 -14.71
C ALA A 65 24.40 -11.73 -15.05
N LEU A 66 25.30 -11.54 -14.08
CA LEU A 66 26.70 -11.19 -14.37
C LEU A 66 27.73 -12.07 -13.61
N LYS A 67 27.54 -13.39 -13.65
CA LYS A 67 28.61 -14.37 -13.34
C LYS A 67 28.85 -15.41 -14.44
N VAL A 68 28.25 -15.23 -15.62
CA VAL A 68 28.50 -16.08 -16.79
C VAL A 68 29.09 -15.24 -17.93
N ALA A 69 30.26 -14.67 -17.66
CA ALA A 69 31.18 -14.16 -18.68
C ALA A 69 32.56 -14.06 -18.03
N ALA A 70 33.06 -15.22 -17.58
CA ALA A 70 34.47 -15.45 -17.28
C ALA A 70 35.02 -16.38 -18.35
#